data_AF-A0A250IKC3-F1
#
_entry.id   AF-A0A250IKC3-F1
#
_cell.length_a   1.000
_cell.length_b   1.000
_cell.length_c   1.000
_cell.angle_alpha   90.00
_cell.angle_beta   90.00
_cell.angle_gamma   90.00
#
_symmetry.space_group_name_H-M   'P 1'
#
loop_
_entity.id
_entity.type
_entity.pdbx_description
1 polymer ?
#
loop_
_entity_poly.entity_id
_entity_poly.type
_entity_poly.pdbx_seq_one_letter_code
_entity_poly.pdbx_strand_id
1 'polypeptide(L)'
;MNSMTNPPGFGRRAASAFTRLLVFLLVLGLGGAVAFLLSQLNARTFSLAQENGQLVVMKGRMLPMGALPYRPGDARQADAYAPLSVEGQDVSGLLTQKFTERDELDRALFPLLERLAGSKVLSDDPALLDKGLYYLRRAELLSGLTDEQRRSLAAMKADVAFFQAKQKLEEARRGVSEAMNQLKLAAESRNRNTHLANQFLSTVGPAAQALEQALRAAEASLGEPGAGTPANTRQEPAPTRTPGTTPEGQTTPGATDTGPTETGR
;
A
#
# COMPACT_ATOMS: atom_id res chain seq x y z
N MET A 1 -45.27 -75.57 13.83
CA MET A 1 -45.12 -74.90 12.52
C MET A 1 -43.65 -74.55 12.35
N ASN A 2 -42.90 -75.37 11.60
CA ASN A 2 -41.46 -75.17 11.39
C ASN A 2 -41.26 -74.35 10.12
N SER A 3 -40.70 -73.15 10.26
CA SER A 3 -40.37 -72.26 9.17
C SER A 3 -39.13 -72.78 8.42
N MET A 4 -39.34 -73.39 7.26
CA MET A 4 -38.28 -73.72 6.31
C MET A 4 -37.65 -72.43 5.76
N THR A 5 -36.50 -72.05 6.31
CA THR A 5 -35.63 -71.03 5.75
C THR A 5 -34.88 -71.64 4.56
N ASN A 6 -35.41 -71.44 3.36
CA ASN A 6 -34.74 -71.83 2.12
C ASN A 6 -33.36 -71.15 2.03
N PRO A 7 -32.26 -71.88 1.81
CA PRO A 7 -30.94 -71.27 1.64
C PRO A 7 -30.93 -70.42 0.36
N PRO A 8 -30.43 -69.17 0.40
CA PRO A 8 -30.40 -68.34 -0.79
C PRO A 8 -29.48 -68.98 -1.84
N GLY A 9 -30.07 -69.35 -2.98
CA GLY A 9 -29.39 -70.00 -4.09
C GLY A 9 -28.17 -69.21 -4.58
N PHE A 10 -27.14 -69.94 -5.00
CA PHE A 10 -25.81 -69.43 -5.38
C PHE A 10 -25.88 -68.24 -6.36
N GLY A 11 -26.84 -68.25 -7.31
CA GLY A 11 -27.06 -67.16 -8.27
C GLY A 11 -27.51 -65.83 -7.67
N ARG A 12 -28.29 -65.82 -6.58
CA ARG A 12 -28.69 -64.58 -5.88
C ARG A 12 -27.53 -63.98 -5.07
N ARG A 13 -26.64 -64.84 -4.53
CA ARG A 13 -25.42 -64.41 -3.84
C ARG A 13 -24.38 -63.84 -4.81
N ALA A 14 -24.20 -64.48 -5.98
CA ALA A 14 -23.31 -63.97 -7.03
C ALA A 14 -23.80 -62.64 -7.62
N ALA A 15 -25.10 -62.49 -7.90
CA ALA A 15 -25.68 -61.25 -8.39
C ALA A 15 -25.51 -60.09 -7.39
N SER A 16 -25.79 -60.31 -6.10
CA SER A 16 -25.58 -59.28 -5.08
C SER A 16 -24.11 -58.92 -4.86
N ALA A 17 -23.18 -59.87 -4.99
CA ALA A 17 -21.74 -59.59 -4.95
C ALA A 17 -21.28 -58.74 -6.14
N PHE A 18 -21.78 -59.03 -7.35
CA PHE A 18 -21.49 -58.24 -8.55
C PHE A 18 -22.05 -56.82 -8.44
N THR A 19 -23.29 -56.65 -7.97
CA THR A 19 -23.87 -55.33 -7.72
C THR A 19 -23.04 -54.55 -6.70
N ARG A 20 -22.60 -55.19 -5.61
CA ARG A 20 -21.73 -54.54 -4.60
C ARG A 20 -20.38 -54.13 -5.19
N LEU A 21 -19.77 -54.96 -6.03
CA LEU A 21 -18.51 -54.62 -6.71
C LEU A 21 -18.70 -53.42 -7.66
N LEU A 22 -19.79 -53.41 -8.44
CA LEU A 22 -20.10 -52.34 -9.37
C LEU A 22 -20.37 -51.02 -8.63
N VAL A 23 -21.13 -51.05 -7.53
CA VAL A 23 -21.33 -49.89 -6.65
C VAL A 23 -20.01 -49.43 -6.04
N PHE A 24 -19.17 -50.35 -5.59
CA PHE A 24 -17.85 -50.02 -5.04
C PHE A 24 -16.94 -49.34 -6.08
N LEU A 25 -16.88 -49.87 -7.30
CA LEU A 25 -16.14 -49.25 -8.41
C LEU A 25 -16.71 -47.89 -8.80
N LEU A 26 -18.03 -47.74 -8.78
CA LEU A 26 -18.70 -46.46 -9.02
C LEU A 26 -18.31 -45.43 -7.94
N VAL A 27 -18.36 -45.81 -6.67
CA VAL A 27 -17.96 -44.95 -5.53
C VAL A 27 -16.48 -44.59 -5.62
N LEU A 28 -15.60 -45.54 -5.96
CA LEU A 28 -14.18 -45.27 -6.19
C LEU A 28 -13.95 -44.32 -7.37
N GLY A 29 -14.67 -44.53 -8.49
CA GLY A 29 -14.60 -43.66 -9.65
C GLY A 29 -15.04 -42.23 -9.33
N LEU A 30 -16.14 -42.08 -8.59
CA LEU A 30 -16.62 -40.78 -8.12
C LEU A 30 -15.64 -40.12 -7.15
N GLY A 31 -15.12 -40.89 -6.19
CA GLY A 31 -14.11 -40.40 -5.23
C GLY A 31 -12.82 -39.95 -5.92
N GLY A 32 -12.36 -40.72 -6.91
CA GLY A 32 -11.19 -40.36 -7.73
C GLY A 32 -11.44 -39.09 -8.56
N ALA A 33 -12.62 -38.96 -9.18
CA ALA A 33 -12.99 -37.76 -9.92
C ALA A 33 -13.03 -36.52 -9.02
N VAL A 34 -13.64 -36.61 -7.83
CA VAL A 34 -13.68 -35.50 -6.87
C VAL A 34 -12.26 -35.11 -6.42
N ALA A 35 -11.41 -36.08 -6.07
CA ALA A 35 -10.03 -35.82 -5.69
C ALA A 35 -9.23 -35.15 -6.82
N PHE A 36 -9.46 -35.58 -8.07
CA PHE A 36 -8.84 -34.97 -9.24
C PHE A 36 -9.30 -33.53 -9.48
N LEU A 37 -10.60 -33.25 -9.35
CA LEU A 37 -11.13 -31.88 -9.47
C LEU A 37 -10.60 -30.96 -8.36
N LEU A 38 -10.58 -31.43 -7.12
CA LEU A 38 -9.99 -30.68 -6.00
C LEU A 38 -8.50 -30.41 -6.21
N SER A 39 -7.78 -31.39 -6.76
CA SER A 39 -6.37 -31.25 -7.15
C SER A 39 -6.20 -30.17 -8.24
N GLN A 40 -7.08 -30.12 -9.25
CA GLN A 40 -7.05 -29.07 -10.27
C GLN A 40 -7.33 -27.68 -9.70
N LEU A 41 -8.30 -27.58 -8.80
CA LEU A 41 -8.61 -26.32 -8.12
C LEU A 41 -7.40 -25.83 -7.33
N ASN A 42 -6.77 -26.72 -6.57
CA ASN A 42 -5.57 -26.42 -5.81
C ASN A 42 -4.41 -25.99 -6.71
N ALA A 43 -4.21 -26.63 -7.87
CA ALA A 43 -3.14 -26.26 -8.80
C ALA A 43 -3.26 -24.82 -9.34
N ARG A 44 -4.46 -24.23 -9.29
CA ARG A 44 -4.71 -22.86 -9.75
C ARG A 44 -4.58 -21.82 -8.65
N THR A 45 -4.61 -22.19 -7.38
CA THR A 45 -4.56 -21.22 -6.28
C THR A 45 -3.13 -20.91 -5.83
N PHE A 46 -2.99 -19.75 -5.23
CA PHE A 46 -1.86 -19.32 -4.43
C PHE A 46 -2.29 -19.33 -2.95
N SER A 47 -1.32 -19.54 -2.07
CA SER A 47 -1.50 -19.47 -0.62
C SER A 47 -0.23 -18.90 -0.02
N LEU A 48 -0.29 -18.53 1.26
CA LEU A 48 0.84 -18.00 1.99
C LEU A 48 1.19 -18.96 3.12
N ALA A 49 2.47 -19.24 3.30
CA ALA A 49 2.99 -20.01 4.41
C ALA A 49 3.99 -19.17 5.20
N GLN A 50 4.07 -19.38 6.51
CA GLN A 50 5.09 -18.77 7.33
C GLN A 50 6.18 -19.81 7.62
N GLU A 51 7.39 -19.56 7.10
CA GLU A 51 8.55 -20.42 7.27
C GLU A 51 9.70 -19.58 7.85
N ASN A 52 10.26 -19.98 8.99
CA ASN A 52 11.39 -19.29 9.64
C ASN A 52 11.17 -17.77 9.89
N GLY A 53 9.94 -17.36 10.22
CA GLY A 53 9.60 -15.95 10.40
C GLY A 53 9.49 -15.15 9.10
N GLN A 54 9.50 -15.82 7.95
CA GLN A 54 9.27 -15.23 6.64
C GLN A 54 7.94 -15.71 6.06
N LEU A 55 7.24 -14.80 5.39
CA LEU A 55 6.07 -15.11 4.60
C LEU A 55 6.52 -15.54 3.20
N VAL A 56 6.18 -16.76 2.83
CA VAL A 56 6.54 -17.40 1.57
C VAL A 56 5.27 -17.58 0.75
N VAL A 57 5.31 -17.12 -0.51
CA VAL A 57 4.22 -17.36 -1.46
C VAL A 57 4.31 -18.81 -1.93
N MET A 58 3.22 -19.55 -1.79
CA MET A 58 3.10 -20.94 -2.19
C MET A 58 2.17 -21.05 -3.39
N LYS A 59 2.59 -21.77 -4.42
CA LYS A 59 1.75 -22.15 -5.56
C LYS A 59 1.27 -23.58 -5.40
N GLY A 60 -0.04 -23.77 -5.46
CA GLY A 60 -0.61 -25.10 -5.43
C GLY A 60 -0.18 -25.93 -6.64
N ARG A 61 -0.08 -27.25 -6.44
CA ARG A 61 0.27 -28.24 -7.45
C ARG A 61 -0.76 -29.37 -7.41
N MET A 62 -0.81 -30.13 -8.50
CA MET A 62 -1.60 -31.35 -8.52
C MET A 62 -1.05 -32.35 -7.50
N LEU A 63 -1.92 -33.24 -6.99
CA LEU A 63 -1.51 -34.36 -6.16
C LEU A 63 -0.41 -35.19 -6.86
N PRO A 64 0.56 -35.74 -6.11
CA PRO A 64 0.64 -35.74 -4.65
C PRO A 64 1.36 -34.53 -4.02
N MET A 65 1.87 -33.59 -4.83
CA MET A 65 2.82 -32.56 -4.35
C MET A 65 2.19 -31.46 -3.48
N GLY A 66 0.87 -31.23 -3.55
CA GLY A 66 0.19 -30.26 -2.69
C GLY A 66 0.50 -28.80 -3.05
N ALA A 67 1.55 -28.21 -2.50
CA ALA A 67 1.97 -26.84 -2.79
C ALA A 67 3.49 -26.69 -2.66
N LEU A 68 4.07 -25.79 -3.45
CA LEU A 68 5.50 -25.51 -3.45
C LEU A 68 5.76 -24.00 -3.43
N PRO A 69 6.92 -23.55 -2.91
CA PRO A 69 7.32 -22.15 -2.99
C PRO A 69 7.24 -21.63 -4.42
N TYR A 70 6.53 -20.52 -4.59
CA TYR A 70 6.33 -19.90 -5.88
C TYR A 70 7.62 -19.20 -6.31
N ARG A 71 8.23 -19.71 -7.39
CA ARG A 71 9.44 -19.15 -7.99
C ARG A 71 9.16 -18.84 -9.46
N PRO A 72 8.70 -17.62 -9.78
CA PRO A 72 8.50 -17.17 -11.15
C PRO A 72 9.80 -17.27 -11.96
N GLY A 73 9.67 -17.51 -13.26
CA GLY A 73 10.82 -17.47 -14.19
C GLY A 73 11.26 -16.04 -14.56
N ASP A 74 10.38 -15.06 -14.38
CA ASP A 74 10.68 -13.64 -14.60
C ASP A 74 11.35 -13.04 -13.36
N ALA A 75 12.48 -12.38 -13.56
CA ALA A 75 13.27 -11.75 -12.49
C ALA A 75 12.47 -10.73 -11.69
N ARG A 76 11.60 -9.93 -12.35
CA ARG A 76 10.80 -8.90 -11.65
C ARG A 76 9.77 -9.53 -10.72
N GLN A 77 9.11 -10.59 -11.18
CA GLN A 77 8.15 -11.32 -10.36
C GLN A 77 8.84 -12.13 -9.26
N ALA A 78 10.02 -12.70 -9.53
CA ALA A 78 10.80 -13.41 -8.53
C ALA A 78 11.16 -12.51 -7.34
N ASP A 79 11.51 -11.26 -7.59
CA ASP A 79 11.78 -10.27 -6.54
C ASP A 79 10.49 -9.84 -5.81
N ALA A 80 9.38 -9.64 -6.53
CA ALA A 80 8.08 -9.32 -5.95
C ALA A 80 7.59 -10.37 -4.94
N TYR A 81 7.82 -11.65 -5.22
CA TYR A 81 7.32 -12.79 -4.43
C TYR A 81 8.41 -13.52 -3.64
N ALA A 82 9.60 -12.92 -3.48
CA ALA A 82 10.66 -13.44 -2.63
C ALA A 82 10.17 -13.67 -1.17
N PRO A 83 10.83 -14.45 -0.33
CA PRO A 83 10.44 -14.54 1.08
C PRO A 83 10.39 -13.15 1.75
N LEU A 84 9.33 -12.85 2.49
CA LEU A 84 9.11 -11.56 3.13
C LEU A 84 9.27 -11.68 4.66
N SER A 85 10.21 -10.95 5.26
CA SER A 85 10.32 -10.91 6.72
C SER A 85 9.10 -10.20 7.31
N VAL A 86 8.36 -10.87 8.20
CA VAL A 86 7.15 -10.28 8.80
C VAL A 86 7.45 -9.41 10.01
N GLU A 87 8.66 -9.47 10.58
CA GLU A 87 9.12 -8.61 11.69
C GLU A 87 8.12 -8.50 12.86
N GLY A 88 7.43 -9.59 13.19
CA GLY A 88 6.42 -9.61 14.26
C GLY A 88 5.06 -9.01 13.91
N GLN A 89 4.81 -8.65 12.65
CA GLN A 89 3.50 -8.27 12.15
C GLN A 89 2.53 -9.47 12.14
N ASP A 90 1.27 -9.21 12.45
CA ASP A 90 0.22 -10.21 12.34
C ASP A 90 -0.11 -10.48 10.86
N VAL A 91 0.12 -11.73 10.45
CA VAL A 91 -0.16 -12.26 9.11
C VAL A 91 -1.18 -13.39 9.16
N SER A 92 -1.82 -13.65 10.31
CA SER A 92 -2.70 -14.80 10.51
C SER A 92 -3.84 -14.85 9.48
N GLY A 93 -4.43 -13.69 9.16
CA GLY A 93 -5.47 -13.59 8.13
C GLY A 93 -4.98 -14.04 6.75
N LEU A 94 -3.76 -13.64 6.36
CA LEU A 94 -3.15 -13.96 5.07
C LEU A 94 -2.84 -15.45 4.92
N LEU A 95 -2.48 -16.14 6.02
CA LEU A 95 -2.16 -17.57 6.03
C LEU A 95 -3.40 -18.46 5.81
N THR A 96 -4.58 -17.97 6.17
CA THR A 96 -5.85 -18.72 6.02
C THR A 96 -6.49 -18.56 4.63
N GLN A 97 -6.07 -17.54 3.87
CA GLN A 97 -6.67 -17.22 2.58
C GLN A 97 -6.01 -18.01 1.44
N LYS A 98 -6.83 -18.38 0.45
CA LYS A 98 -6.37 -18.87 -0.84
C LYS A 98 -6.76 -17.85 -1.90
N PHE A 99 -5.81 -17.57 -2.80
CA PHE A 99 -5.98 -16.59 -3.86
C PHE A 99 -6.06 -17.33 -5.19
N THR A 100 -7.08 -17.05 -5.99
CA THR A 100 -7.20 -17.72 -7.30
C THR A 100 -6.35 -17.01 -8.34
N GLU A 101 -6.29 -15.68 -8.25
CA GLU A 101 -5.57 -14.83 -9.16
C GLU A 101 -4.36 -14.18 -8.49
N ARG A 102 -3.35 -13.88 -9.31
CA ARG A 102 -2.16 -13.18 -8.83
C ARG A 102 -2.49 -11.77 -8.36
N ASP A 103 -3.41 -11.09 -9.04
CA ASP A 103 -3.82 -9.74 -8.66
C ASP A 103 -4.52 -9.71 -7.30
N GLU A 104 -5.25 -10.78 -6.96
CA GLU A 104 -5.89 -10.93 -5.64
C GLU A 104 -4.84 -11.05 -4.53
N LEU A 105 -3.78 -11.84 -4.79
CA LEU A 105 -2.64 -11.96 -3.90
C LEU A 105 -1.91 -10.62 -3.73
N ASP A 106 -1.66 -9.89 -4.83
CA ASP A 106 -0.99 -8.58 -4.79
C ASP A 106 -1.76 -7.59 -3.90
N ARG A 107 -3.07 -7.52 -4.05
CA ARG A 107 -3.95 -6.65 -3.24
C ARG A 107 -3.92 -7.02 -1.77
N ALA A 108 -3.79 -8.31 -1.44
CA ALA A 108 -3.72 -8.78 -0.06
C ALA A 108 -2.34 -8.57 0.58
N LEU A 109 -1.26 -8.65 -0.22
CA LEU A 109 0.11 -8.39 0.25
C LEU A 109 0.39 -6.92 0.50
N PHE A 110 -0.21 -6.02 -0.29
CA PHE A 110 0.08 -4.59 -0.23
C PHE A 110 -0.10 -3.96 1.17
N PRO A 111 -1.21 -4.16 1.91
CA PRO A 111 -1.37 -3.59 3.24
C PRO A 111 -0.33 -4.07 4.28
N LEU A 112 0.26 -5.25 4.07
CA LEU A 112 1.37 -5.72 4.89
C LEU A 112 2.65 -4.95 4.55
N LEU A 113 2.97 -4.82 3.26
CA LEU A 113 4.15 -4.06 2.79
C LEU A 113 4.07 -2.58 3.20
N GLU A 114 2.89 -1.98 3.10
CA GLU A 114 2.61 -0.60 3.54
C GLU A 114 2.92 -0.42 5.03
N ARG A 115 2.41 -1.31 5.89
CA ARG A 115 2.69 -1.26 7.34
C ARG A 115 4.16 -1.49 7.67
N LEU A 116 4.81 -2.42 6.97
CA LEU A 116 6.24 -2.72 7.15
C LEU A 116 7.13 -1.54 6.73
N ALA A 117 6.77 -0.87 5.63
CA ALA A 117 7.49 0.27 5.07
C ALA A 117 7.24 1.56 5.86
N GLY A 118 5.99 1.87 6.20
CA GLY A 118 5.54 3.21 6.62
C GLY A 118 6.33 3.82 7.77
N SER A 119 6.54 3.08 8.86
CA SER A 119 7.33 3.58 10.00
C SER A 119 8.83 3.69 9.70
N LYS A 120 9.32 2.92 8.73
CA LYS A 120 10.75 2.79 8.43
C LYS A 120 11.22 3.80 7.40
N VAL A 121 10.39 4.14 6.42
CA VAL A 121 10.73 5.14 5.39
C VAL A 121 10.83 6.56 5.94
N LEU A 122 10.27 6.79 7.14
CA LEU A 122 10.34 8.07 7.87
C LEU A 122 11.43 8.07 8.96
N SER A 123 12.17 6.97 9.12
CA SER A 123 13.19 6.84 10.14
C SER A 123 14.49 7.54 9.72
N ASP A 124 15.11 8.27 10.65
CA ASP A 124 16.44 8.88 10.46
C ASP A 124 17.58 7.85 10.50
N ASP A 125 17.33 6.64 11.05
CA ASP A 125 18.30 5.54 11.03
C ASP A 125 18.44 4.97 9.60
N PRO A 126 19.65 5.04 8.98
CA PRO A 126 19.89 4.56 7.63
C PRO A 126 19.57 3.06 7.47
N ALA A 127 19.81 2.24 8.50
CA ALA A 127 19.54 0.80 8.42
C ALA A 127 18.03 0.50 8.41
N LEU A 128 17.22 1.31 9.10
CA LEU A 128 15.76 1.20 9.04
C LEU A 128 15.22 1.77 7.74
N LEU A 129 15.74 2.90 7.28
CA LEU A 129 15.37 3.50 5.99
C LEU A 129 15.57 2.52 4.83
N ASP A 130 16.73 1.85 4.78
CA ASP A 130 17.02 0.86 3.73
C ASP A 130 16.00 -0.29 3.72
N LYS A 131 15.57 -0.77 4.90
CA LYS A 131 14.51 -1.77 5.02
C LYS A 131 13.15 -1.21 4.55
N GLY A 132 12.82 0.02 4.91
CA GLY A 132 11.61 0.69 4.45
C GLY A 132 11.58 0.81 2.92
N LEU A 133 12.69 1.24 2.32
CA LEU A 133 12.85 1.34 0.87
C LEU A 133 12.81 -0.03 0.19
N TYR A 134 13.33 -1.08 0.83
CA TYR A 134 13.21 -2.45 0.35
C TYR A 134 11.73 -2.87 0.22
N TYR A 135 10.94 -2.69 1.27
CA TYR A 135 9.51 -3.02 1.23
C TYR A 135 8.73 -2.15 0.23
N LEU A 136 9.09 -0.87 0.12
CA LEU A 136 8.47 0.05 -0.84
C LEU A 136 8.74 -0.36 -2.29
N ARG A 137 10.01 -0.62 -2.66
CA ARG A 137 10.37 -1.12 -4.00
C ARG A 137 9.64 -2.41 -4.33
N ARG A 138 9.49 -3.29 -3.35
CA ARG A 138 8.76 -4.53 -3.52
C ARG A 138 7.26 -4.31 -3.78
N ALA A 139 6.65 -3.34 -3.11
CA ALA A 139 5.27 -2.95 -3.37
C ALA A 139 5.09 -2.39 -4.80
N GLU A 140 6.09 -1.72 -5.36
CA GLU A 140 6.07 -1.24 -6.76
C GLU A 140 6.07 -2.36 -7.80
N LEU A 141 6.58 -3.55 -7.43
CA LEU A 141 6.60 -4.70 -8.33
C LEU A 141 5.24 -5.42 -8.40
N LEU A 142 4.30 -5.09 -7.52
CA LEU A 142 2.96 -5.67 -7.52
C LEU A 142 2.12 -5.03 -8.63
N SER A 143 1.73 -5.82 -9.63
CA SER A 143 0.97 -5.33 -10.79
C SER A 143 -0.54 -5.23 -10.53
N GLY A 144 -1.06 -6.04 -9.61
CA GLY A 144 -2.50 -6.21 -9.38
C GLY A 144 -3.17 -5.18 -8.48
N LEU A 145 -2.47 -4.09 -8.11
CA LEU A 145 -2.92 -3.11 -7.13
C LEU A 145 -4.18 -2.34 -7.57
N THR A 146 -5.08 -2.09 -6.61
CA THR A 146 -6.23 -1.20 -6.83
C THR A 146 -5.80 0.26 -6.99
N ASP A 147 -6.68 1.12 -7.49
CA ASP A 147 -6.38 2.55 -7.63
C ASP A 147 -6.11 3.22 -6.28
N GLU A 148 -6.82 2.81 -5.23
CA GLU A 148 -6.61 3.26 -3.86
C GLU A 148 -5.19 2.90 -3.38
N GLN A 149 -4.79 1.65 -3.58
CA GLN A 149 -3.46 1.15 -3.20
C GLN A 149 -2.35 1.84 -4.00
N ARG A 150 -2.56 2.08 -5.29
CA ARG A 150 -1.62 2.84 -6.13
C ARG A 150 -1.47 4.29 -5.65
N ARG A 151 -2.55 4.93 -5.20
CA ARG A 151 -2.49 6.27 -4.60
C ARG A 151 -1.71 6.27 -3.28
N SER A 152 -1.95 5.29 -2.39
CA SER A 152 -1.17 5.13 -1.17
C SER A 152 0.33 4.94 -1.48
N LEU A 153 0.66 4.05 -2.42
CA LEU A 153 2.03 3.84 -2.87
C LEU A 153 2.68 5.13 -3.40
N ALA A 154 1.96 5.89 -4.23
CA ALA A 154 2.42 7.16 -4.76
C ALA A 154 2.66 8.20 -3.66
N ALA A 155 1.79 8.25 -2.64
CA ALA A 155 1.96 9.12 -1.48
C ALA A 155 3.24 8.77 -0.70
N MET A 156 3.44 7.49 -0.34
CA MET A 156 4.67 7.05 0.33
C MET A 156 5.94 7.37 -0.47
N LYS A 157 5.89 7.23 -1.81
CA LYS A 157 7.02 7.60 -2.68
C LYS A 157 7.29 9.10 -2.67
N ALA A 158 6.25 9.92 -2.66
CA ALA A 158 6.38 11.37 -2.58
C ALA A 158 6.99 11.79 -1.25
N ASP A 159 6.57 11.18 -0.14
CA ASP A 159 7.13 11.42 1.19
C ASP A 159 8.64 11.08 1.22
N VAL A 160 9.01 9.88 0.75
CA VAL A 160 10.43 9.48 0.63
C VAL A 160 11.23 10.47 -0.23
N ALA A 161 10.69 10.87 -1.38
CA ALA A 161 11.36 11.81 -2.27
C ALA A 161 11.55 13.18 -1.59
N PHE A 162 10.57 13.65 -0.82
CA PHE A 162 10.66 14.88 -0.04
C PHE A 162 11.77 14.80 1.01
N PHE A 163 11.83 13.73 1.81
CA PHE A 163 12.88 13.57 2.82
C PHE A 163 14.28 13.47 2.20
N GLN A 164 14.43 12.71 1.11
CA GLN A 164 15.69 12.62 0.38
C GLN A 164 16.12 13.96 -0.22
N ALA A 165 15.19 14.74 -0.76
CA ALA A 165 15.46 16.06 -1.27
C ALA A 165 15.91 17.01 -0.15
N LYS A 166 15.21 16.98 1.00
CA LYS A 166 15.60 17.75 2.19
C LYS A 166 17.01 17.40 2.66
N GLN A 167 17.33 16.11 2.77
CA GLN A 167 18.65 15.65 3.18
C GLN A 167 19.75 16.14 2.22
N LYS A 168 19.52 16.05 0.91
CA LYS A 168 20.46 16.55 -0.11
C LYS A 168 20.64 18.06 -0.05
N LEU A 169 19.58 18.82 0.24
CA LEU A 169 19.67 20.27 0.42
C LEU A 169 20.51 20.63 1.65
N GLU A 170 20.35 19.91 2.76
CA GLU A 170 21.16 20.11 3.97
C GLU A 170 22.63 19.73 3.77
N GLU A 171 22.90 18.66 3.04
CA GLU A 171 24.26 18.27 2.64
C GLU A 171 24.89 19.36 1.74
N ALA A 172 24.15 19.84 0.73
CA ALA A 172 24.60 20.92 -0.14
C ALA A 172 24.88 22.21 0.65
N ARG A 173 24.02 22.56 1.62
CA ARG A 173 24.23 23.71 2.51
C ARG A 173 25.53 23.60 3.28
N ARG A 174 25.82 22.44 3.88
CA ARG A 174 27.08 22.19 4.61
C ARG A 174 28.29 22.30 3.69
N GLY A 175 28.22 21.68 2.51
CA GLY A 175 29.29 21.75 1.50
C GLY A 175 29.56 23.16 1.00
N VAL A 176 28.52 23.96 0.76
CA VAL A 176 28.66 25.38 0.39
C VAL A 176 29.30 26.18 1.52
N SER A 177 28.86 25.98 2.77
CA SER A 177 29.43 26.67 3.94
C SER A 177 30.91 26.35 4.13
N GLU A 178 31.30 25.09 3.97
CA GLU A 178 32.70 24.64 4.03
C GLU A 178 33.53 25.27 2.90
N ALA A 179 33.04 25.23 1.66
CA ALA A 179 33.72 25.83 0.51
C ALA A 179 33.92 27.35 0.70
N MET A 180 32.92 28.05 1.26
CA MET A 180 33.02 29.47 1.57
C MET A 180 34.08 29.76 2.64
N ASN A 181 34.23 28.90 3.64
CA ASN A 181 35.28 29.04 4.65
C ASN A 181 36.68 28.78 4.06
N GLN A 182 36.83 27.79 3.18
CA GLN A 182 38.08 27.55 2.47
C GLN A 182 38.47 28.72 1.55
N LEU A 183 37.49 29.33 0.86
CA LEU A 183 37.73 30.53 0.04
C LEU A 183 38.15 31.73 0.88
N LYS A 184 37.58 31.94 2.07
CA LYS A 184 38.01 33.00 3.01
C LYS A 184 39.46 32.78 3.45
N LEU A 185 39.83 31.56 3.83
CA LEU A 185 41.22 31.21 4.17
C LEU A 185 42.17 31.46 3.00
N ALA A 186 41.76 31.11 1.77
CA ALA A 186 42.57 31.36 0.58
C ALA A 186 42.72 32.86 0.27
N ALA A 187 41.67 33.66 0.51
CA ALA A 187 41.68 35.11 0.35
C ALA A 187 42.56 35.82 1.40
N GLU A 188 42.68 35.26 2.60
CA GLU A 188 43.55 35.79 3.67
C GLU A 188 45.02 35.36 3.50
N SER A 189 45.24 34.16 2.93
CA SER A 189 46.58 33.70 2.62
C SER A 189 47.17 34.53 1.48
N ARG A 190 48.38 35.08 1.62
CA ARG A 190 49.09 35.85 0.57
C ARG A 190 49.64 34.92 -0.51
N ASN A 191 48.78 34.16 -1.18
CA ASN A 191 49.13 33.19 -2.21
C ASN A 191 48.75 33.69 -3.60
N ARG A 192 49.08 32.92 -4.64
CA ARG A 192 48.75 33.26 -6.04
C ARG A 192 47.24 33.31 -6.31
N ASN A 193 46.44 32.64 -5.48
CA ASN A 193 45.00 32.47 -5.65
C ASN A 193 44.17 33.50 -4.87
N THR A 194 44.79 34.42 -4.10
CA THR A 194 44.11 35.43 -3.29
C THR A 194 43.12 36.27 -4.10
N HIS A 195 43.53 36.76 -5.27
CA HIS A 195 42.66 37.58 -6.13
C HIS A 195 41.47 36.78 -6.68
N LEU A 196 41.70 35.53 -7.08
CA LEU A 196 40.64 34.63 -7.57
C LEU A 196 39.64 34.30 -6.46
N ALA A 197 40.13 34.03 -5.25
CA ALA A 197 39.28 33.77 -4.09
C ALA A 197 38.41 34.98 -3.72
N ASN A 198 39.00 36.19 -3.69
CA ASN A 198 38.25 37.42 -3.43
C ASN A 198 37.19 37.71 -4.51
N GLN A 199 37.52 37.47 -5.79
CA GLN A 199 36.55 37.59 -6.88
C GLN A 199 35.40 36.60 -6.69
N PHE A 200 35.69 35.34 -6.39
CA PHE A 200 34.67 34.30 -6.20
C PHE A 200 33.77 34.60 -4.99
N LEU A 201 34.35 35.04 -3.87
CA LEU A 201 33.61 35.47 -2.67
C LEU A 201 32.66 36.62 -2.98
N SER A 202 33.07 37.60 -3.79
CA SER A 202 32.22 38.73 -4.17
C SER A 202 31.05 38.34 -5.07
N THR A 203 31.22 37.34 -5.94
CA THR A 203 30.18 36.90 -6.88
C THR A 203 29.22 35.87 -6.27
N VAL A 204 29.74 34.87 -5.56
CA VAL A 204 28.97 33.72 -5.07
C VAL A 204 28.53 33.87 -3.61
N GLY A 205 29.25 34.67 -2.82
CA GLY A 205 28.98 34.85 -1.39
C GLY A 205 27.53 35.27 -1.05
N PRO A 206 26.95 36.28 -1.73
CA PRO A 206 25.57 36.68 -1.48
C PRO A 206 24.55 35.56 -1.76
N ALA A 207 24.75 34.80 -2.84
CA ALA A 207 23.86 33.69 -3.20
C ALA A 207 23.95 32.53 -2.20
N ALA A 208 25.17 32.21 -1.72
CA ALA A 208 25.39 31.20 -0.69
C ALA A 208 24.70 31.58 0.64
N GLN A 209 24.79 32.86 1.05
CA GLN A 209 24.12 33.35 2.25
C GLN A 209 22.59 33.34 2.11
N ALA A 210 22.07 33.73 0.94
CA ALA A 210 20.63 33.69 0.66
C ALA A 210 20.08 32.25 0.72
N LEU A 211 20.84 31.27 0.21
CA LEU A 211 20.49 29.85 0.30
C LEU A 211 20.44 29.37 1.75
N GLU A 212 21.45 29.66 2.56
CA GLU A 212 21.48 29.29 3.98
C GLU A 212 20.29 29.88 4.76
N GLN A 213 19.93 31.14 4.48
CA GLN A 213 18.79 31.81 5.10
C GLN A 213 17.45 31.20 4.66
N ALA A 214 17.29 30.90 3.37
CA ALA A 214 16.08 30.29 2.83
C ALA A 214 15.85 28.89 3.42
N LEU A 215 16.89 28.07 3.54
CA LEU A 215 16.81 26.74 4.16
C LEU A 215 16.45 26.83 5.65
N ARG A 216 17.10 27.74 6.40
CA ARG A 216 16.78 27.95 7.82
C ARG A 216 15.34 28.44 8.02
N ALA A 217 14.84 29.31 7.15
CA ALA A 217 13.46 29.79 7.19
C ALA A 217 12.46 28.66 6.87
N ALA A 218 12.77 27.83 5.87
CA ALA A 218 11.95 26.66 5.53
C ALA A 218 11.89 25.65 6.69
N GLU A 219 13.02 25.34 7.34
CA GLU A 219 13.05 24.47 8.51
C GLU A 219 12.27 25.04 9.69
N ALA A 220 12.40 26.34 9.95
CA ALA A 220 11.63 27.02 10.99
C ALA A 220 10.12 26.92 10.74
N SER A 221 9.67 27.07 9.48
CA SER A 221 8.25 26.95 9.13
C SER A 221 7.71 25.52 9.25
N LEU A 222 8.56 24.50 9.09
CA LEU A 222 8.19 23.08 9.23
C LEU A 222 8.18 22.61 10.69
N GLY A 223 8.88 23.31 11.58
CA GLY A 223 9.02 22.97 13.00
C GLY A 223 7.92 23.51 13.91
N GLU A 224 7.02 24.37 13.42
CA GLU A 224 5.86 24.84 14.20
C GLU A 224 4.72 23.81 14.14
N PRO A 225 4.34 23.18 15.28
CA PRO A 225 3.18 22.31 15.31
C PRO A 225 1.91 23.16 15.26
N GLY A 226 1.40 23.45 14.05
CA GLY A 226 0.09 24.10 13.92
C GLY A 226 -0.25 24.85 12.63
N ALA A 227 0.68 25.10 11.70
CA ALA A 227 0.39 25.88 10.48
C ALA A 227 -0.20 25.06 9.31
N GLY A 228 -0.93 24.00 9.62
CA GLY A 228 -1.57 23.08 8.67
C GLY A 228 -3.08 23.27 8.60
N THR A 229 -3.58 24.50 8.52
CA THR A 229 -4.91 24.78 7.97
C THR A 229 -4.76 25.99 7.06
N PRO A 230 -4.83 25.84 5.72
CA PRO A 230 -5.08 26.99 4.88
C PRO A 230 -6.44 27.53 5.29
N ALA A 231 -6.46 28.68 5.97
CA ALA A 231 -7.63 29.51 6.10
C ALA A 231 -8.10 29.81 4.67
N ASN A 232 -9.12 29.08 4.23
CA ASN A 232 -9.90 29.38 3.05
C ASN A 232 -10.60 30.72 3.31
N THR A 233 -9.84 31.80 3.17
CA THR A 233 -10.38 33.15 3.10
C THR A 233 -10.97 33.26 1.70
N ARG A 234 -12.12 32.61 1.51
CA ARG A 234 -13.04 32.96 0.44
C ARG A 234 -13.49 34.38 0.79
N GLN A 235 -12.74 35.37 0.28
CA GLN A 235 -13.20 36.74 0.18
C GLN A 235 -14.50 36.70 -0.63
N GLU A 236 -15.60 36.72 0.09
CA GLU A 236 -16.91 37.02 -0.45
C GLU A 236 -16.84 38.46 -0.99
N PRO A 237 -17.05 38.69 -2.29
CA PRO A 237 -17.06 40.06 -2.81
C PRO A 237 -18.23 40.81 -2.19
N ALA A 238 -17.90 41.95 -1.58
CA ALA A 238 -18.85 42.85 -0.94
C ALA A 238 -20.01 43.20 -1.90
N PRO A 239 -21.27 43.19 -1.44
CA PRO A 239 -22.38 43.66 -2.25
C PRO A 239 -22.29 45.18 -2.44
N THR A 240 -22.13 45.58 -3.70
CA THR A 240 -22.26 46.97 -4.16
C THR A 240 -23.62 47.52 -3.75
N ARG A 241 -23.64 48.46 -2.80
CA ARG A 241 -24.83 49.26 -2.48
C ARG A 241 -25.04 50.28 -3.60
N THR A 242 -26.06 50.07 -4.42
CA THR A 242 -26.57 51.10 -5.33
C THR A 242 -27.47 52.05 -4.55
N PRO A 243 -27.37 53.40 -4.71
CA PRO A 243 -28.16 54.35 -3.95
C PRO A 243 -29.58 54.54 -4.52
N GLY A 244 -30.57 54.48 -3.61
CA GLY A 244 -31.71 55.42 -3.54
C GLY A 244 -32.86 55.30 -4.54
N THR A 245 -34.02 54.83 -4.07
CA THR A 245 -35.30 55.52 -4.31
C THR A 245 -36.23 55.34 -3.09
N THR A 246 -36.84 56.45 -2.68
CA THR A 246 -37.67 56.76 -1.49
C THR A 246 -39.03 56.01 -1.49
N PRO A 247 -39.78 55.99 -0.36
CA PRO A 247 -40.84 55.05 -0.04
C PRO A 247 -42.25 55.58 -0.28
N GLU A 248 -43.18 54.66 -0.57
CA GLU A 248 -44.64 54.74 -0.40
C GLU A 248 -45.10 53.27 -0.35
N GLY A 249 -45.91 52.76 0.55
CA GLY A 249 -46.76 53.28 1.60
C GLY A 249 -47.81 52.18 1.86
N GLN A 250 -48.20 51.94 3.12
CA GLN A 250 -49.51 51.38 3.54
C GLN A 250 -49.82 49.93 3.08
N THR A 251 -50.37 48.99 3.86
CA THR A 251 -51.18 48.98 5.08
C THR A 251 -51.27 47.51 5.56
N THR A 252 -51.30 47.34 6.88
CA THR A 252 -51.79 46.21 7.70
C THR A 252 -53.25 45.77 7.34
N PRO A 253 -53.91 44.81 8.04
CA PRO A 253 -53.64 43.37 8.20
C PRO A 253 -54.95 42.51 8.06
N GLY A 254 -54.86 41.18 8.09
CA GLY A 254 -56.02 40.27 8.34
C GLY A 254 -55.62 38.81 8.06
N ALA A 255 -55.47 37.93 9.06
CA ALA A 255 -56.55 37.11 9.68
C ALA A 255 -57.43 36.45 8.60
N THR A 256 -57.59 35.12 8.47
CA THR A 256 -57.78 34.03 9.44
C THR A 256 -57.76 32.73 8.58
N ASP A 257 -57.09 31.65 8.99
CA ASP A 257 -57.67 30.45 9.64
C ASP A 257 -58.21 29.35 8.71
N THR A 258 -58.13 28.10 9.21
CA THR A 258 -58.64 26.81 8.73
C THR A 258 -57.83 26.12 7.60
N GLY A 259 -57.43 24.84 7.67
CA GLY A 259 -57.59 23.77 8.66
C GLY A 259 -56.83 22.51 8.18
N PRO A 260 -56.69 21.44 8.99
CA PRO A 260 -55.89 20.27 8.65
C PRO A 260 -56.75 19.04 8.30
N THR A 261 -56.37 18.27 7.29
CA THR A 261 -56.47 16.80 7.25
C THR A 261 -55.94 16.27 5.92
N GLU A 262 -54.95 15.39 5.94
CA GLU A 262 -54.90 14.32 4.94
C GLU A 262 -54.33 13.02 5.54
N THR A 263 -55.25 12.10 5.75
CA THR A 263 -55.05 10.65 5.94
C THR A 263 -54.79 10.00 4.59
N GLY A 264 -53.83 9.09 4.51
CA GLY A 264 -53.67 8.25 3.32
C GLY A 264 -52.67 7.12 3.54
N ARG A 265 -53.24 5.90 3.65
CA ARG A 265 -52.64 4.56 3.76
C ARG A 265 -51.33 4.32 3.02
#